data_AF-A0A8T4RTC8-F1
#
_entry.id   AF-A0A8T4RTC8-F1
#
_cell.length_a   1.000
_cell.length_b   1.000
_cell.length_c   1.000
_cell.angle_alpha   90.00
_cell.angle_beta   90.00
_cell.angle_gamma   90.00
#
_symmetry.space_group_name_H-M   'P 1'
#
loop_
_entity.id
_entity.type
_entity.pdbx_description
1 polymer ?
#
loop_
_entity_poly.entity_id
_entity_poly.type
_entity_poly.pdbx_seq_one_letter_code
_entity_poly.pdbx_strand_id
1 'polypeptide(L)'
;MNIFMFWTFSLFGLFIFVGGIIFWGNQILKIKDSFNYILFPFLIAYSAYYKIKCPAYKENQDHVAIIVPYRFKVFLITYYMDGVDILIRCFFKNNIPYKVYDCNSSKKFISIVKNPRVKEIHVFGHGQRHGLIFNKKDILYYCEFNMCKKDKNLVAQWHCNNRGGKSLGEYISKKSLADKNMRNSFQNRRDIYKFTKRYNSWGKKSKKH
;
A
#
# COMPACT_ATOMS: atom_id res chain seq x y z
N MET A 1 -5.51 -24.64 -64.05
CA MET A 1 -4.97 -23.86 -62.91
C MET A 1 -3.84 -24.67 -62.29
N ASN A 2 -2.65 -24.10 -62.17
CA ASN A 2 -1.47 -24.86 -61.75
C ASN A 2 -1.59 -25.25 -60.27
N ILE A 3 -1.45 -26.53 -59.95
CA ILE A 3 -1.53 -27.05 -58.55
C ILE A 3 -0.56 -26.26 -57.65
N PHE A 4 0.59 -25.88 -58.19
CA PHE A 4 1.57 -25.04 -57.51
C PHE A 4 0.99 -23.67 -57.08
N MET A 5 0.21 -23.00 -57.92
CA MET A 5 -0.44 -21.73 -57.57
C MET A 5 -1.47 -21.91 -56.46
N PHE A 6 -2.22 -23.02 -56.45
CA PHE A 6 -3.22 -23.27 -55.40
C PHE A 6 -2.55 -23.43 -54.01
N TRP A 7 -1.42 -24.13 -53.95
CA TRP A 7 -0.66 -24.29 -52.71
C TRP A 7 -0.03 -22.98 -52.22
N THR A 8 0.48 -22.13 -53.13
CA THR A 8 1.06 -20.83 -52.72
C THR A 8 0.00 -19.89 -52.16
N PHE A 9 -1.19 -19.81 -52.76
CA PHE A 9 -2.29 -19.02 -52.21
C PHE A 9 -2.79 -19.55 -50.85
N SER A 10 -2.87 -20.88 -50.71
CA SER A 10 -3.30 -21.51 -49.46
C SER A 10 -2.30 -21.26 -48.32
N LEU A 11 -1.00 -21.39 -48.60
CA LEU A 11 0.07 -21.07 -47.64
C LEU A 11 0.07 -19.58 -47.27
N PHE A 12 -0.06 -18.69 -48.25
CA PHE A 12 -0.11 -17.25 -48.00
C PHE A 12 -1.33 -16.85 -47.15
N GLY A 13 -2.51 -17.44 -47.43
CA GLY A 13 -3.71 -17.26 -46.61
C GLY A 13 -3.52 -17.74 -45.17
N LEU A 14 -2.85 -18.88 -44.96
CA LEU A 14 -2.52 -19.38 -43.64
C LEU A 14 -1.56 -18.45 -42.88
N PHE A 15 -0.54 -17.91 -43.55
CA PHE A 15 0.39 -16.94 -42.93
C PHE A 15 -0.32 -15.65 -42.52
N ILE A 16 -1.21 -15.11 -43.35
CA ILE A 16 -2.01 -13.93 -43.00
C ILE A 16 -2.92 -14.23 -41.80
N PHE A 17 -3.56 -15.40 -41.78
CA PHE A 17 -4.45 -15.79 -40.69
C PHE A 17 -3.71 -15.94 -39.35
N VAL A 18 -2.59 -16.68 -39.34
CA VAL A 18 -1.74 -16.86 -38.15
C VAL A 18 -1.16 -15.52 -37.68
N GLY A 19 -0.66 -14.71 -38.62
CA GLY A 19 -0.17 -13.35 -38.32
C GLY A 19 -1.25 -12.46 -37.72
N GLY A 20 -2.49 -12.53 -38.23
CA GLY A 20 -3.65 -11.85 -37.70
C GLY A 20 -3.97 -12.27 -36.26
N ILE A 21 -3.99 -13.58 -35.96
CA ILE A 21 -4.24 -14.09 -34.61
C ILE A 21 -3.17 -13.58 -33.62
N ILE A 22 -1.89 -13.63 -34.00
CA ILE A 22 -0.80 -13.16 -33.14
C ILE A 22 -0.92 -11.65 -32.89
N PHE A 23 -1.20 -10.87 -33.94
CA PHE A 23 -1.37 -9.42 -33.82
C PHE A 23 -2.55 -9.06 -32.89
N TRP A 24 -3.73 -9.63 -33.12
CA TRP A 24 -4.92 -9.37 -32.30
C TRP A 24 -4.75 -9.89 -30.87
N GLY A 25 -4.13 -11.05 -30.67
CA GLY A 25 -3.78 -11.57 -29.35
C GLY A 25 -2.90 -10.59 -28.56
N ASN A 26 -1.88 -10.02 -29.19
CA ASN A 26 -1.03 -9.00 -28.59
C ASN A 26 -1.79 -7.70 -28.26
N GLN A 27 -2.76 -7.28 -29.08
CA GLN A 27 -3.58 -6.10 -28.76
C GLN A 27 -4.52 -6.35 -27.58
N ILE A 28 -5.12 -7.54 -27.49
CA ILE A 28 -5.97 -7.93 -26.35
C ILE A 28 -5.16 -7.96 -25.06
N LEU A 29 -3.92 -8.47 -25.09
CA LEU A 29 -3.02 -8.43 -23.94
C LEU A 29 -2.69 -7.00 -23.50
N LYS A 30 -2.35 -6.12 -24.45
CA LYS A 30 -2.10 -4.69 -24.15
C LYS A 30 -3.32 -4.00 -23.55
N ILE A 31 -4.52 -4.24 -24.09
CA ILE A 31 -5.78 -3.70 -23.57
C ILE A 31 -6.04 -4.23 -22.16
N LYS A 32 -5.84 -5.53 -21.92
CA LYS A 32 -6.00 -6.16 -20.60
C LYS A 32 -5.03 -5.55 -19.59
N ASP A 33 -3.79 -5.30 -19.98
CA ASP A 33 -2.80 -4.64 -19.14
C ASP A 33 -3.25 -3.21 -18.84
N SER A 34 -3.60 -2.39 -19.84
CA SER A 34 -4.13 -1.04 -19.64
C SER A 34 -5.37 -1.01 -18.74
N PHE A 35 -6.29 -1.96 -18.90
CA PHE A 35 -7.52 -2.08 -18.11
C PHE A 35 -7.21 -2.44 -16.65
N ASN A 36 -6.28 -3.36 -16.41
CA ASN A 36 -5.79 -3.70 -15.08
C ASN A 36 -5.01 -2.54 -14.43
N TYR A 37 -4.32 -1.72 -15.22
CA TYR A 37 -3.57 -0.57 -14.70
C TYR A 37 -4.46 0.63 -14.36
N ILE A 38 -5.63 0.78 -14.99
CA ILE A 38 -6.50 1.96 -14.83
C ILE A 38 -7.74 1.65 -13.98
N LEU A 39 -8.49 0.58 -14.29
CA LEU A 39 -9.77 0.31 -13.64
C LEU A 39 -9.59 -0.32 -12.25
N PHE A 40 -8.58 -1.18 -12.09
CA PHE A 40 -8.34 -1.91 -10.85
C PHE A 40 -7.93 -0.99 -9.68
N PRO A 41 -7.04 0.02 -9.84
CA PRO A 41 -6.76 0.98 -8.77
C PRO A 41 -7.99 1.80 -8.39
N PHE A 42 -8.83 2.17 -9.36
CA PHE A 42 -10.06 2.92 -9.11
C PHE A 42 -11.06 2.12 -8.27
N LEU A 43 -11.31 0.85 -8.63
CA LEU A 43 -12.19 -0.05 -7.87
C LEU A 43 -11.64 -0.38 -6.47
N ILE A 44 -10.33 -0.61 -6.36
CA ILE A 44 -9.67 -0.82 -5.06
C ILE A 44 -9.89 0.40 -4.15
N ALA A 45 -9.61 1.58 -4.67
CA ALA A 45 -9.70 2.81 -3.89
C ALA A 45 -11.13 3.16 -3.52
N TYR A 46 -12.08 2.96 -4.44
CA TYR A 46 -13.50 3.09 -4.15
C TYR A 46 -13.88 2.13 -3.02
N SER A 47 -13.48 0.85 -3.10
CA SER A 47 -13.75 -0.13 -2.05
C SER A 47 -13.09 0.23 -0.70
N ALA A 48 -11.86 0.77 -0.72
CA ALA A 48 -11.14 1.19 0.48
C ALA A 48 -11.83 2.41 1.12
N TYR A 49 -12.19 3.41 0.30
CA TYR A 49 -12.92 4.61 0.73
C TYR A 49 -14.23 4.26 1.46
N TYR A 50 -15.03 3.35 0.91
CA TYR A 50 -16.29 2.92 1.54
C TYR A 50 -16.10 1.93 2.70
N LYS A 51 -15.04 1.12 2.73
CA LYS A 51 -14.73 0.21 3.86
C LYS A 51 -14.08 0.89 5.07
N ILE A 52 -13.60 2.12 4.91
CA ILE A 52 -13.15 2.98 6.04
C ILE A 52 -14.33 3.39 6.95
N LYS A 53 -15.57 2.98 6.66
CA LYS A 53 -16.74 3.13 7.56
C LYS A 53 -16.55 2.53 8.97
N CYS A 54 -15.57 1.66 9.17
CA CYS A 54 -15.08 1.29 10.52
C CYS A 54 -13.72 1.95 10.77
N PRO A 55 -13.69 3.28 11.01
CA PRO A 55 -12.44 4.01 11.17
C PRO A 55 -11.67 3.57 12.41
N ALA A 56 -12.28 2.79 13.30
CA ALA A 56 -11.64 2.27 14.48
C ALA A 56 -12.36 1.05 15.05
N TYR A 57 -11.63 0.29 15.87
CA TYR A 57 -12.11 -0.82 16.68
C TYR A 57 -11.38 -0.78 18.02
N LYS A 58 -12.11 -0.67 19.13
CA LYS A 58 -11.58 -0.63 20.52
C LYS A 58 -10.45 0.40 20.75
N GLU A 59 -10.52 1.56 20.10
CA GLU A 59 -9.47 2.61 20.14
C GLU A 59 -9.17 3.21 21.53
N ASN A 60 -10.07 3.02 22.49
CA ASN A 60 -9.88 3.50 23.87
C ASN A 60 -8.79 2.71 24.62
N GLN A 61 -8.41 1.53 24.10
CA GLN A 61 -7.35 0.67 24.61
C GLN A 61 -6.01 0.95 23.91
N ASP A 62 -4.96 0.22 24.30
CA ASP A 62 -3.73 0.13 23.52
C ASP A 62 -4.03 -0.39 22.11
N HIS A 63 -3.63 0.34 21.07
CA HIS A 63 -4.07 0.09 19.70
C HIS A 63 -3.01 0.38 18.64
N VAL A 64 -3.32 -0.08 17.42
CA VAL A 64 -2.59 0.19 16.19
C VAL A 64 -3.08 1.48 15.55
N ALA A 65 -2.19 2.43 15.30
CA ALA A 65 -2.48 3.62 14.52
C ALA A 65 -2.23 3.37 13.04
N ILE A 66 -3.27 3.47 12.20
CA ILE A 66 -3.16 3.50 10.74
C ILE A 66 -3.21 4.97 10.32
N ILE A 67 -2.07 5.57 10.04
CA ILE A 67 -1.95 7.00 9.74
C ILE A 67 -1.98 7.19 8.24
N VAL A 68 -2.95 7.97 7.78
CA VAL A 68 -3.13 8.32 6.37
C VAL A 68 -2.93 9.82 6.25
N PRO A 69 -1.74 10.26 5.80
CA PRO A 69 -1.50 11.67 5.60
C PRO A 69 -2.23 12.13 4.35
N TYR A 70 -3.24 12.98 4.55
CA TYR A 70 -3.96 13.76 3.54
C TYR A 70 -4.79 12.99 2.48
N ARG A 71 -6.07 13.39 2.35
CA ARG A 71 -6.98 13.01 1.25
C ARG A 71 -6.93 14.10 0.17
N PHE A 72 -6.22 13.87 -0.93
CA PHE A 72 -6.48 14.67 -2.15
C PHE A 72 -7.87 14.32 -2.73
N LYS A 73 -8.36 15.08 -3.72
CA LYS A 73 -9.57 14.76 -4.50
C LYS A 73 -9.63 13.26 -4.88
N VAL A 74 -10.84 12.71 -4.95
CA VAL A 74 -11.20 11.27 -5.09
C VAL A 74 -10.25 10.42 -5.95
N PHE A 75 -9.72 10.96 -7.05
CA PHE A 75 -8.82 10.25 -7.98
C PHE A 75 -7.38 10.02 -7.47
N LEU A 76 -6.87 10.84 -6.54
CA LEU A 76 -5.51 10.74 -5.98
C LEU A 76 -5.48 9.98 -4.65
N ILE A 77 -6.63 9.77 -4.01
CA ILE A 77 -6.79 8.94 -2.79
C ILE A 77 -6.33 7.50 -3.05
N THR A 78 -6.41 7.07 -4.31
CA THR A 78 -6.29 5.68 -4.73
C THR A 78 -4.90 5.10 -4.49
N TYR A 79 -3.84 5.83 -4.83
CA TYR A 79 -2.47 5.31 -4.75
C TYR A 79 -1.87 5.31 -3.34
N TYR A 80 -2.30 6.25 -2.49
CA TYR A 80 -1.64 6.50 -1.20
C TYR A 80 -2.24 5.71 -0.04
N MET A 81 -3.47 5.21 -0.19
CA MET A 81 -4.16 4.39 0.80
C MET A 81 -4.07 2.89 0.49
N ASP A 82 -3.22 2.51 -0.46
CA ASP A 82 -3.19 1.16 -1.00
C ASP A 82 -2.79 0.11 0.04
N GLY A 83 -3.77 -0.71 0.41
CA GLY A 83 -3.63 -1.80 1.37
C GLY A 83 -4.11 -1.48 2.78
N VAL A 84 -4.62 -0.25 3.03
CA VAL A 84 -5.30 0.07 4.29
C VAL A 84 -6.48 -0.88 4.54
N ASP A 85 -7.25 -1.21 3.51
CA ASP A 85 -8.34 -2.19 3.55
C ASP A 85 -7.88 -3.59 3.99
N ILE A 86 -6.69 -4.01 3.57
CA ILE A 86 -6.10 -5.30 3.93
C ILE A 86 -5.71 -5.30 5.41
N LEU A 87 -5.11 -4.22 5.90
CA LEU A 87 -4.74 -4.07 7.31
C LEU A 87 -5.98 -4.04 8.21
N ILE A 88 -6.98 -3.21 7.88
CA ILE A 88 -8.24 -3.11 8.64
C ILE A 88 -8.89 -4.49 8.75
N ARG A 89 -9.04 -5.21 7.63
CA ARG A 89 -9.63 -6.56 7.63
C ARG A 89 -8.83 -7.52 8.50
N CYS A 90 -7.50 -7.46 8.45
CA CYS A 90 -6.62 -8.29 9.27
C CYS A 90 -6.80 -7.97 10.76
N PHE A 91 -6.72 -6.71 11.15
CA PHE A 91 -6.83 -6.29 12.55
C PHE A 91 -8.21 -6.60 13.13
N PHE A 92 -9.28 -6.28 12.39
CA PHE A 92 -10.64 -6.59 12.79
C PHE A 92 -10.86 -8.11 12.98
N LYS A 93 -10.45 -8.94 12.01
CA LYS A 93 -10.60 -10.40 12.10
C LYS A 93 -9.85 -11.01 13.29
N ASN A 94 -8.74 -10.40 13.71
CA ASN A 94 -7.93 -10.88 14.82
C ASN A 94 -8.24 -10.19 16.15
N ASN A 95 -9.30 -9.39 16.23
CA ASN A 95 -9.68 -8.62 17.42
C ASN A 95 -8.57 -7.68 17.94
N ILE A 96 -7.76 -7.14 17.03
CA ILE A 96 -6.69 -6.20 17.38
C ILE A 96 -7.26 -4.79 17.39
N PRO A 97 -7.16 -4.04 18.50
CA PRO A 97 -7.60 -2.66 18.54
C PRO A 97 -6.85 -1.80 17.52
N TYR A 98 -7.56 -1.02 16.73
CA TYR A 98 -6.95 -0.13 15.74
C TYR A 98 -7.75 1.16 15.58
N LYS A 99 -7.08 2.20 15.07
CA LYS A 99 -7.70 3.45 14.65
C LYS A 99 -7.03 3.99 13.39
N VAL A 100 -7.84 4.37 12.42
CA VAL A 100 -7.45 5.05 11.19
C VAL A 100 -7.48 6.54 11.48
N TYR A 101 -6.32 7.17 11.35
CA TYR A 101 -6.13 8.60 11.56
C TYR A 101 -6.02 9.29 10.21
N ASP A 102 -7.03 10.10 9.89
CA ASP A 102 -6.91 11.11 8.84
C ASP A 102 -5.98 12.23 9.33
N CYS A 103 -4.77 12.31 8.79
CA CYS A 103 -3.73 13.19 9.26
C CYS A 103 -3.42 14.26 8.21
N ASN A 104 -3.82 15.51 8.43
CA ASN A 104 -3.65 16.58 7.45
C ASN A 104 -2.57 17.61 7.83
N SER A 105 -1.81 17.33 8.89
CA SER A 105 -0.70 18.17 9.33
C SER A 105 0.37 17.39 10.10
N SER A 106 1.60 17.89 10.05
CA SER A 106 2.74 17.45 10.87
C SER A 106 2.41 17.50 12.37
N LYS A 107 1.75 18.56 12.85
CA LYS A 107 1.33 18.68 14.26
C LYS A 107 0.42 17.53 14.71
N LYS A 108 -0.58 17.16 13.89
CA LYS A 108 -1.46 16.03 14.18
C LYS A 108 -0.72 14.70 14.10
N PHE A 109 0.24 14.56 13.18
CA PHE A 109 1.07 13.38 13.12
C PHE A 109 1.89 13.18 14.39
N ILE A 110 2.57 14.24 14.83
CA ILE A 110 3.38 14.23 16.05
C ILE A 110 2.51 13.86 17.26
N SER A 111 1.29 14.38 17.37
CA SER A 111 0.40 14.04 18.50
C SER A 111 -0.03 12.57 18.49
N ILE A 112 -0.26 11.97 17.32
CA ILE A 112 -0.56 10.53 17.19
C ILE A 112 0.67 9.70 17.59
N VAL A 113 1.85 10.05 17.08
CA VAL A 113 3.10 9.33 17.39
C VAL A 113 3.41 9.38 18.88
N LYS A 114 3.21 10.53 19.53
CA LYS A 114 3.44 10.73 20.97
C LYS A 114 2.35 10.14 21.86
N ASN A 115 1.25 9.63 21.30
CA ASN A 115 0.19 9.02 22.10
C ASN A 115 0.70 7.71 22.76
N PRO A 116 0.67 7.59 24.11
CA PRO A 116 1.17 6.41 24.80
C PRO A 116 0.34 5.15 24.56
N ARG A 117 -0.93 5.28 24.17
CA ARG A 117 -1.80 4.14 23.80
C ARG A 117 -1.55 3.61 22.39
N VAL A 118 -0.85 4.37 21.55
CA VAL A 118 -0.44 3.90 20.22
C VAL A 118 0.81 3.04 20.40
N LYS A 119 0.67 1.73 20.17
CA LYS A 119 1.77 0.75 20.32
C LYS A 119 2.37 0.34 18.99
N GLU A 120 1.59 0.38 17.92
CA GLU A 120 2.05 0.10 16.56
C GLU A 120 1.60 1.21 15.62
N ILE A 121 2.41 1.53 14.61
CA ILE A 121 2.12 2.59 13.65
C ILE A 121 2.28 2.05 12.23
N HIS A 122 1.26 2.25 11.40
CA HIS A 122 1.28 1.99 9.98
C HIS A 122 1.10 3.33 9.25
N VAL A 123 2.17 3.84 8.66
CA VAL A 123 2.19 5.14 7.98
C VAL A 123 2.04 4.93 6.48
N PHE A 124 1.03 5.56 5.89
CA PHE A 124 0.77 5.60 4.45
C PHE A 124 1.18 6.96 3.87
N GLY A 125 0.98 7.19 2.56
CA GLY A 125 1.08 8.54 2.00
C GLY A 125 2.25 8.86 1.06
N HIS A 126 2.51 10.15 0.93
CA HIS A 126 3.68 10.69 0.26
C HIS A 126 4.80 10.99 1.24
N GLY A 127 6.00 10.57 0.88
CA GLY A 127 7.17 10.83 1.68
C GLY A 127 8.44 10.32 1.05
N GLN A 128 9.49 10.45 1.82
CA GLN A 128 10.80 9.85 1.60
C GLN A 128 11.13 9.01 2.82
N ARG A 129 12.23 8.26 2.81
CA ARG A 129 12.57 7.43 3.97
C ARG A 129 12.69 8.24 5.25
N HIS A 130 13.16 9.49 5.14
CA HIS A 130 13.41 10.38 6.27
C HIS A 130 12.29 11.41 6.55
N GLY A 131 11.13 11.35 5.88
CA GLY A 131 10.07 12.31 6.15
C GLY A 131 8.76 12.08 5.41
N LEU A 132 7.74 12.84 5.81
CA LEU A 132 6.40 12.82 5.23
C LEU A 132 6.00 14.18 4.72
N ILE A 133 5.15 14.16 3.70
CA ILE A 133 4.55 15.35 3.12
C ILE A 133 3.05 15.22 3.34
N PHE A 134 2.49 16.10 4.18
CA PHE A 134 1.05 16.14 4.43
C PHE A 134 0.37 16.98 3.35
N ASN A 135 0.91 18.16 3.07
CA ASN A 135 0.39 19.11 2.10
C ASN A 135 1.57 19.62 1.25
N LYS A 136 1.34 20.34 0.13
CA LYS A 136 2.43 20.90 -0.70
C LYS A 136 3.45 21.77 0.07
N LYS A 137 3.12 22.22 1.28
CA LYS A 137 3.94 23.12 2.11
C LYS A 137 4.29 22.56 3.50
N ASP A 138 3.75 21.41 3.90
CA ASP A 138 3.96 20.86 5.24
C ASP A 138 4.74 19.55 5.14
N ILE A 139 6.03 19.65 5.46
CA ILE A 139 7.01 18.55 5.43
C ILE A 139 7.45 18.29 6.86
N LEU A 140 7.35 17.04 7.30
CA LEU A 140 7.85 16.58 8.59
C LEU A 140 9.09 15.73 8.38
N TYR A 141 10.17 16.06 9.08
CA TYR A 141 11.38 15.22 9.08
C TYR A 141 11.41 14.33 10.32
N TYR A 142 11.74 13.06 10.12
CA TYR A 142 11.71 12.10 11.23
C TYR A 142 12.84 12.31 12.25
N CYS A 143 13.89 13.07 11.92
CA CYS A 143 14.93 13.44 12.88
C CYS A 143 14.40 14.27 14.05
N GLU A 144 13.23 14.91 13.91
CA GLU A 144 12.56 15.61 15.01
C GLU A 144 12.16 14.66 16.17
N PHE A 145 12.13 13.35 15.91
CA PHE A 145 11.86 12.33 16.93
C PHE A 145 13.13 11.75 17.57
N ASN A 146 14.32 12.31 17.34
CA ASN A 146 15.59 11.74 17.84
C ASN A 146 15.66 11.64 19.38
N MET A 147 14.91 12.50 20.09
CA MET A 147 14.81 12.47 21.56
C MET A 147 13.66 11.60 22.09
N CYS A 148 12.86 10.98 21.22
CA CYS A 148 11.75 10.14 21.65
C CYS A 148 12.24 8.78 22.15
N LYS A 149 11.63 8.27 23.22
CA LYS A 149 11.86 6.90 23.68
C LYS A 149 11.39 5.90 22.62
N LYS A 150 12.11 4.79 22.49
CA LYS A 150 11.71 3.65 21.64
C LYS A 150 10.60 2.82 22.28
N ASP A 151 9.42 3.43 22.40
CA ASP A 151 8.26 2.86 23.09
C ASP A 151 7.30 2.11 22.15
N LYS A 152 7.44 2.26 20.83
CA LYS A 152 6.60 1.56 19.85
C LYS A 152 7.10 0.15 19.60
N ASN A 153 6.16 -0.80 19.57
CA ASN A 153 6.45 -2.20 19.27
C ASN A 153 6.83 -2.39 17.80
N LEU A 154 6.12 -1.69 16.90
CA LEU A 154 6.29 -1.76 15.46
C LEU A 154 5.98 -0.41 14.81
N VAL A 155 6.82 0.00 13.87
CA VAL A 155 6.50 1.07 12.92
C VAL A 155 6.71 0.54 11.50
N ALA A 156 5.67 0.61 10.69
CA ALA A 156 5.68 0.19 9.30
C ALA A 156 5.37 1.36 8.36
N GLN A 157 6.24 1.60 7.39
CA GLN A 157 6.13 2.67 6.40
C GLN A 157 5.73 2.11 5.04
N TRP A 158 4.49 2.36 4.67
CA TRP A 158 3.83 1.94 3.43
C TRP A 158 3.77 3.08 2.40
N HIS A 159 4.78 3.94 2.40
CA HIS A 159 4.98 5.03 1.44
C HIS A 159 6.36 4.91 0.76
N CYS A 160 6.64 5.76 -0.24
CA CYS A 160 7.95 5.81 -0.88
C CYS A 160 9.06 6.10 0.15
N ASN A 161 10.13 5.32 0.10
CA ASN A 161 11.26 5.42 1.03
C ASN A 161 12.58 5.69 0.28
N ASN A 162 12.49 6.46 -0.81
CA ASN A 162 13.68 6.91 -1.53
C ASN A 162 14.45 7.98 -0.72
N ARG A 163 15.66 8.31 -1.19
CA ARG A 163 16.53 9.41 -0.70
C ARG A 163 17.16 9.25 0.70
N GLY A 164 17.43 8.02 1.14
CA GLY A 164 18.30 7.75 2.29
C GLY A 164 17.78 8.26 3.64
N GLY A 165 18.66 8.32 4.65
CA GLY A 165 18.30 8.70 6.01
C GLY A 165 17.61 7.58 6.82
N LYS A 166 17.23 7.91 8.06
CA LYS A 166 16.55 6.99 8.98
C LYS A 166 15.03 7.09 8.84
N SER A 167 14.39 5.94 8.76
CA SER A 167 12.94 5.76 8.88
C SER A 167 12.45 6.18 10.26
N LEU A 168 11.17 6.55 10.38
CA LEU A 168 10.52 6.85 11.64
C LEU A 168 10.71 5.70 12.64
N GLY A 169 10.56 4.46 12.18
CA GLY A 169 10.73 3.28 13.03
C GLY A 169 12.14 3.14 13.61
N GLU A 170 13.17 3.60 12.91
CA GLU A 170 14.54 3.60 13.44
C GLU A 170 14.74 4.57 14.61
N TYR A 171 13.91 5.63 14.68
CA TYR A 171 13.89 6.58 15.79
C TYR A 171 13.07 6.07 16.98
N ILE A 172 11.83 5.63 16.76
CA ILE A 172 10.85 5.48 17.86
C ILE A 172 10.42 4.04 18.17
N SER A 173 10.91 3.04 17.43
CA SER A 173 10.39 1.67 17.55
C SER A 173 11.45 0.62 17.79
N LYS A 174 11.02 -0.49 18.40
CA LYS A 174 11.82 -1.71 18.56
C LYS A 174 11.95 -2.48 17.24
N LYS A 175 10.94 -2.39 16.37
CA LYS A 175 10.91 -3.04 15.05
C LYS A 175 10.46 -2.04 13.98
N SER A 176 11.28 -1.85 12.96
CA SER A 176 10.98 -0.99 11.81
C SER A 176 10.78 -1.80 10.54
N LEU A 177 9.70 -1.53 9.81
CA LEU A 177 9.42 -2.06 8.48
C LEU A 177 9.37 -0.89 7.49
N ALA A 178 10.50 -0.55 6.92
CA ALA A 178 10.63 0.46 5.87
C ALA A 178 11.52 -0.08 4.75
N ASP A 179 10.91 -0.42 3.61
CA ASP A 179 11.65 -0.75 2.37
C ASP A 179 12.55 0.44 1.99
N LYS A 180 13.65 0.23 1.27
CA LYS A 180 14.54 1.31 0.81
C LYS A 180 14.18 1.84 -0.57
N ASN A 181 13.21 1.22 -1.23
CA ASN A 181 12.88 1.51 -2.62
C ASN A 181 11.68 2.47 -2.77
N MET A 182 11.57 3.05 -3.96
CA MET A 182 10.32 3.65 -4.42
C MET A 182 9.25 2.56 -4.52
N ARG A 183 8.04 2.84 -4.03
CA ARG A 183 6.96 1.86 -3.97
C ARG A 183 5.87 2.23 -4.97
N ASN A 184 5.35 1.23 -5.67
CA ASN A 184 4.06 1.36 -6.37
C ASN A 184 2.95 0.65 -5.60
N SER A 185 1.70 0.93 -5.98
CA SER A 185 0.49 0.38 -5.38
C SER A 185 0.48 -1.14 -5.27
N PHE A 186 0.84 -1.85 -6.35
CA PHE A 186 0.83 -3.31 -6.40
C PHE A 186 1.86 -3.91 -5.44
N GLN A 187 3.07 -3.36 -5.41
CA GLN A 187 4.11 -3.75 -4.44
C GLN A 187 3.62 -3.49 -3.01
N ASN A 188 2.99 -2.34 -2.76
CA ASN A 188 2.50 -2.00 -1.43
C ASN A 188 1.46 -3.01 -0.93
N ARG A 189 0.43 -3.28 -1.72
CA ARG A 189 -0.62 -4.26 -1.38
C ARG A 189 -0.04 -5.66 -1.19
N ARG A 190 0.87 -6.09 -2.07
CA ARG A 190 1.55 -7.41 -1.96
C ARG A 190 2.33 -7.54 -0.66
N ASP A 191 3.09 -6.51 -0.30
CA ASP A 191 3.93 -6.54 0.90
C ASP A 191 3.09 -6.44 2.17
N ILE A 192 2.02 -5.64 2.16
CA ILE A 192 1.03 -5.61 3.25
C ILE A 192 0.37 -6.99 3.39
N TYR A 193 0.01 -7.64 2.29
CA TYR A 193 -0.55 -8.99 2.34
C TYR A 193 0.46 -10.01 2.94
N LYS A 194 1.73 -9.96 2.53
CA LYS A 194 2.79 -10.78 3.14
C LYS A 194 2.96 -10.47 4.63
N PHE A 195 2.89 -9.19 5.02
CA PHE A 195 2.92 -8.76 6.41
C PHE A 195 1.75 -9.37 7.20
N THR A 196 0.51 -9.25 6.74
CA THR A 196 -0.66 -9.81 7.44
C THR A 196 -0.58 -11.32 7.62
N LYS A 197 -0.05 -12.07 6.63
CA LYS A 197 0.21 -13.50 6.77
C LYS A 197 1.18 -13.82 7.91
N ARG A 198 2.27 -13.05 8.02
CA ARG A 198 3.27 -13.18 9.11
C ARG A 198 2.71 -12.72 10.46
N TYR A 199 1.93 -11.63 10.46
CA TYR A 199 1.31 -11.11 11.68
C TYR A 199 0.38 -12.14 12.32
N ASN A 200 -0.44 -12.81 11.50
CA ASN A 200 -1.32 -13.88 11.96
C ASN A 200 -0.55 -15.09 12.51
N SER A 201 0.64 -15.40 11.98
CA SER A 201 1.44 -16.50 12.52
C SER A 201 2.08 -16.15 13.86
N TRP A 202 2.40 -14.88 14.11
CA TRP A 202 2.84 -14.41 15.42
C TRP A 202 1.74 -14.53 16.48
N GLY A 203 0.52 -14.08 16.16
CA GLY A 203 -0.63 -14.20 17.08
C GLY A 203 -1.08 -15.63 17.38
N LYS A 204 -0.78 -16.60 16.49
CA LYS A 204 -1.04 -18.03 16.74
C LYS A 204 0.00 -18.68 17.66
N LYS A 205 1.25 -18.20 17.66
CA LYS A 205 2.30 -18.72 18.55
C LYS A 205 2.11 -18.28 20.00
N SER A 206 1.59 -17.08 20.23
CA SER A 206 1.35 -16.57 21.60
C SER A 206 0.14 -17.17 22.30
N LYS A 207 -0.74 -17.90 21.59
CA LYS A 207 -1.92 -18.58 22.14
C LYS A 207 -1.71 -20.07 22.43
N LYS A 208 -0.50 -20.59 22.22
CA LYS A 208 -0.12 -21.99 22.48
C LYS A 208 0.63 -22.18 23.81
N HIS A 209 0.67 -21.15 24.65
CA HIS A 209 1.24 -21.19 25.99
C HIS A 209 0.16 -20.81 27.00
#